data_AF-A0A842TKK1-F1
#
_entry.id   AF-A0A842TKK1-F1
#
_cell.length_a   1.000
_cell.length_b   1.000
_cell.length_c   1.000
_cell.angle_alpha   90.00
_cell.angle_beta   90.00
_cell.angle_gamma   90.00
#
_symmetry.space_group_name_H-M   'P 1'
#
loop_
_entity.id
_entity.type
_entity.pdbx_description
1 polymer ?
#
loop_
_entity_poly.entity_id
_entity_poly.type
_entity_poly.pdbx_seq_one_letter_code
_entity_poly.pdbx_strand_id
1 'polypeptide(L)'
;MIVDKNIKAYEDFRSDFIKKFTNYCKTIPIYVSYSFYGDSIKMINLNNSLEVVYSLDATKSVKENIKALSGRLKKAFPRVYKYSYEPTDLDTDLKNKILMDSDLSLSDALLGKETREEFTITKVFNRQGTLVLEDPESKKYLYKLLIPFIILIKRKEVMTEKDFGNYFFQKCVKFKKGLK
;
A
#
# COMPACT_ATOMS: atom_id res chain seq x y z
N MET A 1 33.23 30.96 15.14
CA MET A 1 33.76 30.23 13.95
C MET A 1 33.54 28.71 13.95
N ILE A 2 33.66 27.96 15.05
CA ILE A 2 33.31 26.51 15.07
C ILE A 2 31.79 26.32 15.26
N VAL A 3 31.18 27.14 16.11
CA VAL A 3 29.73 27.11 16.39
C VAL A 3 28.90 27.43 15.14
N ASP A 4 29.31 28.44 14.37
CA ASP A 4 28.60 28.88 13.15
C ASP A 4 28.61 27.84 12.03
N LYS A 5 29.67 27.01 11.94
CA LYS A 5 29.75 25.92 10.96
C LYS A 5 28.78 24.78 11.29
N ASN A 6 28.60 24.49 12.58
CA ASN A 6 27.68 23.45 13.03
C ASN A 6 26.21 23.89 12.86
N ILE A 7 25.91 25.17 13.09
CA ILE A 7 24.57 25.74 12.83
C ILE A 7 24.24 25.65 11.35
N LYS A 8 25.13 26.14 10.48
CA LYS A 8 24.90 26.10 9.03
C LYS A 8 24.74 24.67 8.48
N ALA A 9 25.59 23.74 8.92
CA ALA A 9 25.48 22.34 8.51
C ALA A 9 24.13 21.72 8.92
N TYR A 10 23.63 22.08 10.10
CA TYR A 10 22.32 21.63 10.57
C TYR A 10 21.17 22.23 9.77
N GLU A 11 21.24 23.53 9.45
CA GLU A 11 20.25 24.19 8.59
C GLU A 11 20.21 23.59 7.18
N ASP A 12 21.38 23.31 6.59
CA ASP A 12 21.50 22.65 5.29
C ASP A 12 20.89 21.24 5.34
N PHE A 13 21.18 20.46 6.39
CA PHE A 13 20.56 19.16 6.62
C PHE A 13 19.03 19.26 6.72
N ARG A 14 18.52 20.19 7.52
CA ARG A 14 17.09 20.37 7.74
C ARG A 14 16.37 20.79 6.46
N SER A 15 16.96 21.70 5.69
CA SER A 15 16.44 22.14 4.40
C SER A 15 16.39 21.00 3.38
N ASP A 16 17.47 20.21 3.26
CA ASP A 16 17.52 19.04 2.40
C ASP A 16 16.51 17.96 2.83
N PHE A 17 16.37 17.75 4.14
CA PHE A 17 15.36 16.86 4.71
C PHE A 17 13.95 17.29 4.31
N ILE A 18 13.56 18.55 4.56
CA ILE A 18 12.23 19.06 4.23
C ILE A 18 11.92 18.85 2.74
N LYS A 19 12.86 19.20 1.86
CA LYS A 19 12.69 19.05 0.41
C LYS A 19 12.48 17.59 0.00
N LYS A 20 13.37 16.69 0.45
CA LYS A 20 13.32 15.26 0.10
C LYS A 20 12.10 14.57 0.73
N PHE A 21 11.76 14.92 1.96
CA PHE A 21 10.62 14.37 2.68
C PHE A 21 9.28 14.82 2.07
N THR A 22 9.16 16.09 1.68
CA THR A 22 7.99 16.61 0.94
C THR A 22 7.79 15.83 -0.37
N ASN A 23 8.88 15.57 -1.10
CA ASN A 23 8.82 14.77 -2.32
C ASN A 23 8.46 13.31 -2.05
N TYR A 24 8.98 12.71 -0.98
CA TYR A 24 8.58 11.38 -0.53
C TYR A 24 7.07 11.32 -0.27
N CYS A 25 6.52 12.27 0.48
CA CYS A 25 5.08 12.35 0.79
C CYS A 25 4.18 12.49 -0.46
N LYS A 26 4.69 13.05 -1.56
CA LYS A 26 3.96 13.10 -2.85
C LYS A 26 3.88 11.74 -3.56
N THR A 27 4.70 10.77 -3.15
CA THR A 27 4.81 9.46 -3.78
C THR A 27 4.25 8.31 -2.94
N ILE A 28 3.96 8.55 -1.68
CA ILE A 28 3.38 7.52 -0.80
C ILE A 28 1.88 7.33 -1.11
N PRO A 29 1.33 6.15 -0.84
CA PRO A 29 -0.06 5.79 -1.16
C PRO A 29 -1.08 6.28 -0.12
N ILE A 30 -0.67 7.13 0.81
CA ILE A 30 -1.50 7.67 1.89
C ILE A 30 -1.45 9.19 1.89
N TYR A 31 -2.56 9.83 2.26
CA TYR A 31 -2.57 11.26 2.51
C TYR A 31 -2.07 11.52 3.93
N VAL A 32 -0.94 12.22 4.03
CA VAL A 32 -0.35 12.62 5.31
C VAL A 32 -0.31 14.13 5.39
N SER A 33 -0.78 14.65 6.51
CA SER A 33 -0.40 15.98 6.98
C SER A 33 0.85 15.83 7.83
N TYR A 34 1.76 16.80 7.77
CA TYR A 34 2.93 16.83 8.64
C TYR A 34 3.30 18.25 9.05
N SER A 35 3.88 18.37 10.23
CA SER A 35 4.34 19.62 10.82
C SER A 35 5.70 19.41 11.49
N PHE A 36 6.51 20.46 11.49
CA PHE A 36 7.83 20.46 12.13
C PHE A 36 7.76 21.22 13.45
N TYR A 37 8.31 20.62 14.50
CA TYR A 37 8.46 21.22 15.82
C TYR A 37 9.92 21.08 16.25
N GLY A 38 10.69 22.15 16.04
CA GLY A 38 12.15 22.12 16.20
C GLY A 38 12.77 21.03 15.32
N ASP A 39 13.37 20.05 15.99
CA ASP A 39 14.10 18.92 15.39
C ASP A 39 13.22 17.68 15.21
N SER A 40 11.91 17.82 15.43
CA SER A 40 10.96 16.72 15.32
C SER A 40 9.96 16.97 14.21
N ILE A 41 9.49 15.89 13.60
CA ILE A 41 8.36 15.90 12.69
C ILE A 41 7.20 15.12 13.32
N LYS A 42 6.02 15.73 13.27
CA LYS A 42 4.75 15.09 13.58
C LYS A 42 4.00 14.84 12.28
N MET A 43 3.56 13.61 12.08
CA MET A 43 2.78 13.20 10.91
C MET A 43 1.43 12.66 11.36
N ILE A 44 0.39 13.00 10.61
CA ILE A 44 -0.98 12.53 10.84
C ILE A 44 -1.50 12.03 9.50
N ASN A 45 -1.88 10.75 9.45
CA ASN A 45 -2.68 10.24 8.33
C ASN A 45 -4.06 10.92 8.38
N LEU A 46 -4.57 11.47 7.26
CA LEU A 46 -5.85 12.19 7.23
C LEU A 46 -7.06 11.35 7.71
N ASN A 47 -6.93 10.02 7.71
CA ASN A 47 -7.94 9.14 8.32
C ASN A 47 -7.81 9.05 9.86
N ASN A 48 -7.00 9.92 10.49
CA ASN A 48 -6.66 10.03 11.91
C ASN A 48 -6.25 8.72 12.62
N SER A 49 -5.90 7.69 11.87
CA SER A 49 -5.62 6.35 12.40
C SER A 49 -4.17 6.14 12.82
N LEU A 50 -3.27 7.03 12.43
CA LEU A 50 -1.85 6.92 12.74
C LEU A 50 -1.23 8.31 12.91
N GLU A 51 -0.73 8.56 14.12
CA GLU A 51 0.17 9.66 14.43
C GLU A 51 1.59 9.13 14.56
N VAL A 52 2.54 9.76 13.86
CA VAL A 52 3.98 9.44 13.98
C VAL A 52 4.71 10.69 14.41
N VAL A 53 5.35 10.63 15.57
CA VAL A 53 6.33 11.63 16.01
C VAL A 53 7.73 11.04 15.85
N TYR A 54 8.63 11.80 15.22
CA TYR A 54 10.00 11.37 14.95
C TYR A 54 10.96 12.53 15.11
N SER A 55 11.97 12.35 15.97
CA SER A 55 13.07 13.28 16.11
C SER A 55 14.13 12.99 15.06
N LEU A 56 14.56 14.02 14.34
CA LEU A 56 15.58 13.96 13.30
C LEU A 56 16.94 13.70 13.93
N ASP A 57 17.69 12.78 13.34
CA ASP A 57 19.05 12.49 13.74
C ASP A 57 20.01 13.06 12.68
N ALA A 58 20.62 14.19 12.98
CA ALA A 58 21.57 14.87 12.10
C ALA A 58 22.90 14.13 11.94
N THR A 59 23.18 13.10 12.75
CA THR A 59 24.33 12.20 12.55
C THR A 59 24.09 11.21 11.42
N LYS A 60 22.83 11.00 11.03
CA LYS A 60 22.41 10.12 9.94
C LYS A 60 22.11 10.92 8.68
N SER A 61 22.23 10.27 7.54
CA SER A 61 21.83 10.89 6.28
C SER A 61 20.32 11.20 6.25
N VAL A 62 19.93 12.18 5.44
CA VAL A 62 18.52 12.46 5.15
C VAL A 62 17.77 11.21 4.66
N LYS A 63 18.44 10.36 3.87
CA LYS A 63 17.87 9.12 3.33
C LYS A 63 17.55 8.12 4.44
N GLU A 64 18.40 7.99 5.44
CA GLU A 64 18.18 7.08 6.57
C GLU A 64 17.05 7.56 7.48
N ASN A 65 16.98 8.86 7.77
CA ASN A 65 15.86 9.46 8.50
C ASN A 65 14.52 9.19 7.79
N ILE A 66 14.46 9.41 6.46
CA ILE A 66 13.26 9.11 5.66
C ILE A 66 12.94 7.61 5.66
N LYS A 67 13.94 6.73 5.59
CA LYS A 67 13.73 5.27 5.63
C LYS A 67 13.13 4.83 6.96
N ALA A 68 13.58 5.39 8.09
CA ALA A 68 13.03 5.12 9.41
C ALA A 68 11.56 5.54 9.51
N LEU A 69 11.22 6.74 9.02
CA LEU A 69 9.84 7.22 8.93
C LEU A 69 8.96 6.33 8.04
N SER A 70 9.45 5.96 6.87
CA SER A 70 8.75 5.08 5.92
C SER A 70 8.36 3.73 6.55
N GLY A 71 9.26 3.16 7.35
CA GLY A 71 8.98 1.92 8.08
C GLY A 71 7.80 2.03 9.05
N ARG A 72 7.65 3.18 9.72
CA ARG A 72 6.52 3.45 10.62
C ARG A 72 5.21 3.63 9.86
N LEU A 73 5.26 4.29 8.70
CA LEU A 73 4.07 4.57 7.87
C LEU A 73 3.54 3.36 7.10
N LYS A 74 4.40 2.37 6.80
CA LYS A 74 4.01 1.15 6.06
C LYS A 74 2.77 0.47 6.63
N LYS A 75 2.55 0.52 7.95
CA LYS A 75 1.37 -0.08 8.61
C LYS A 75 0.04 0.56 8.17
N ALA A 76 0.07 1.82 7.75
CA ALA A 76 -1.11 2.55 7.29
C ALA A 76 -1.32 2.47 5.77
N PHE A 77 -0.44 1.79 5.04
CA PHE A 77 -0.55 1.74 3.58
C PHE A 77 -1.81 0.98 3.15
N PRO A 78 -2.49 1.42 2.07
CA PRO A 78 -3.71 0.76 1.62
C PRO A 78 -3.43 -0.66 1.15
N ARG A 79 -4.28 -1.58 1.60
CA ARG A 79 -4.30 -2.99 1.19
C ARG A 79 -5.42 -3.25 0.21
N VAL A 80 -5.16 -4.12 -0.75
CA VAL A 80 -6.11 -4.66 -1.74
C VAL A 80 -6.00 -6.17 -1.73
N TYR A 81 -7.12 -6.86 -1.94
CA TYR A 81 -7.17 -8.31 -1.85
C TYR A 81 -7.57 -8.89 -3.19
N LYS A 82 -6.83 -9.91 -3.61
CA LYS A 82 -7.19 -10.70 -4.79
C LYS A 82 -7.80 -11.99 -4.30
N TYR A 83 -9.02 -12.25 -4.77
CA TYR A 83 -9.74 -13.48 -4.48
C TYR A 83 -9.59 -14.41 -5.67
N SER A 84 -9.21 -15.65 -5.38
CA SER A 84 -9.14 -16.75 -6.35
C SER A 84 -9.91 -17.93 -5.79
N TYR A 85 -10.35 -18.80 -6.68
CA TYR A 85 -10.99 -20.05 -6.32
C TYR A 85 -10.06 -21.17 -6.75
N GLU A 86 -9.63 -21.98 -5.80
CA GLU A 86 -8.97 -23.24 -6.11
C GLU A 86 -10.06 -24.29 -6.34
N PRO A 87 -10.16 -24.88 -7.55
CA PRO A 87 -11.08 -25.98 -7.79
C PRO A 87 -10.79 -27.06 -6.75
N THR A 88 -11.81 -27.44 -5.99
CA THR A 88 -11.69 -28.64 -5.17
C THR A 88 -11.79 -29.81 -6.13
N ASP A 89 -10.74 -30.65 -6.19
CA ASP A 89 -10.86 -31.96 -6.81
C ASP A 89 -11.83 -32.77 -5.96
N LEU A 90 -13.12 -32.60 -6.26
CA LEU A 90 -14.18 -33.39 -5.67
C LEU A 90 -13.97 -34.84 -6.13
N ASP A 91 -13.82 -35.73 -5.17
CA ASP A 91 -13.85 -37.16 -5.39
C ASP A 91 -15.09 -37.54 -6.23
N THR A 92 -14.93 -38.52 -7.11
CA THR A 92 -15.94 -38.96 -8.06
C THR A 92 -17.23 -39.39 -7.34
N ASP A 93 -17.09 -39.99 -6.16
CA ASP A 93 -18.21 -40.41 -5.32
C ASP A 93 -18.96 -39.21 -4.70
N LEU A 94 -18.25 -38.15 -4.33
CA LEU A 94 -18.87 -36.92 -3.81
C LEU A 94 -19.62 -36.16 -4.91
N LYS A 95 -19.08 -36.13 -6.14
CA LYS A 95 -19.77 -35.57 -7.33
C LYS A 95 -21.07 -36.31 -7.62
N ASN A 96 -21.05 -37.64 -7.58
CA ASN A 96 -22.24 -38.47 -7.82
C ASN A 96 -23.31 -38.27 -6.74
N LYS A 97 -22.91 -38.10 -5.48
CA LYS A 97 -23.83 -37.85 -4.36
C LYS A 97 -24.50 -36.47 -4.45
N ILE A 98 -23.75 -35.43 -4.82
CA ILE A 98 -24.26 -34.06 -5.02
C ILE A 98 -25.22 -33.99 -6.23
N LEU A 99 -24.98 -34.77 -7.30
CA LEU A 99 -25.88 -34.85 -8.45
C LEU A 99 -27.21 -35.56 -8.14
N MET A 100 -27.26 -36.36 -7.07
CA MET A 100 -28.45 -37.12 -6.67
C MET A 100 -29.28 -36.46 -5.56
N ASP A 101 -28.68 -35.60 -4.73
CA ASP A 101 -29.39 -34.81 -3.70
C ASP A 101 -29.81 -33.44 -4.24
N SER A 102 -31.11 -33.28 -4.52
CA SER A 102 -31.72 -32.08 -5.13
C SER A 102 -31.70 -30.80 -4.27
N ASP A 103 -31.26 -30.88 -3.02
CA ASP A 103 -31.26 -29.76 -2.06
C ASP A 103 -29.89 -29.08 -1.91
N LEU A 104 -28.83 -29.64 -2.50
CA LEU A 104 -27.51 -29.02 -2.56
C LEU A 104 -27.36 -28.29 -3.89
N SER A 105 -27.49 -26.97 -3.88
CA SER A 105 -27.19 -26.17 -5.06
C SER A 105 -25.74 -26.42 -5.48
N LEU A 106 -25.58 -27.10 -6.62
CA LEU A 106 -24.30 -27.47 -7.26
C LEU A 106 -23.28 -26.31 -7.30
N SER A 107 -23.79 -25.06 -7.31
CA SER A 107 -23.02 -23.82 -7.29
C SER A 107 -22.08 -23.69 -6.11
N ASP A 108 -22.49 -24.08 -4.90
CA ASP A 108 -21.70 -23.83 -3.69
C ASP A 108 -20.60 -24.89 -3.49
N ALA A 109 -20.85 -26.12 -3.95
CA ALA A 109 -19.90 -27.22 -3.88
C ALA A 109 -18.79 -27.14 -4.94
N LEU A 110 -19.08 -26.54 -6.11
CA LEU A 110 -18.14 -26.43 -7.24
C LEU A 110 -17.24 -25.18 -7.19
N LEU A 111 -17.58 -24.16 -6.42
CA LEU A 111 -16.79 -22.93 -6.32
C LEU A 111 -15.41 -23.16 -5.68
N GLY A 112 -15.20 -24.30 -5.04
CA GLY A 112 -13.93 -24.65 -4.42
C GLY A 112 -13.57 -23.74 -3.25
N LYS A 113 -12.36 -23.91 -2.71
CA LYS A 113 -11.92 -23.10 -1.57
C LYS A 113 -11.53 -21.71 -2.06
N GLU A 114 -12.21 -20.69 -1.56
CA GLU A 114 -11.82 -19.30 -1.79
C GLU A 114 -10.46 -19.04 -1.12
N THR A 115 -9.49 -18.60 -1.91
CA THR A 115 -8.17 -18.16 -1.47
C THR A 115 -8.07 -16.64 -1.58
N ARG A 116 -7.38 -16.03 -0.61
CA ARG A 116 -7.22 -14.57 -0.49
C ARG A 116 -5.74 -14.22 -0.45
N GLU A 117 -5.31 -13.44 -1.43
CA GLU A 117 -3.96 -12.87 -1.48
C GLU A 117 -4.00 -11.38 -1.10
N GLU A 118 -3.21 -10.99 -0.10
CA GLU A 118 -3.09 -9.59 0.32
C GLU A 118 -1.99 -8.87 -0.46
N PHE A 119 -2.32 -7.74 -1.07
CA PHE A 119 -1.34 -6.85 -1.71
C PHE A 119 -1.34 -5.50 -0.99
N THR A 120 -0.14 -5.00 -0.68
CA THR A 120 0.05 -3.66 -0.14
C THR A 120 0.41 -2.70 -1.28
N ILE A 121 -0.35 -1.62 -1.44
CA ILE A 121 0.05 -0.52 -2.32
C ILE A 121 1.18 0.21 -1.60
N THR A 122 2.39 0.24 -2.17
CA THR A 122 3.59 0.81 -1.50
C THR A 122 4.05 2.14 -2.07
N LYS A 123 3.67 2.45 -3.30
CA LYS A 123 4.06 3.69 -3.98
C LYS A 123 3.04 4.06 -5.05
N VAL A 124 2.79 5.36 -5.22
CA VAL A 124 1.93 5.90 -6.28
C VAL A 124 2.67 7.02 -7.00
N PHE A 125 2.73 6.90 -8.32
CA PHE A 125 3.27 7.90 -9.24
C PHE A 125 2.10 8.56 -9.96
N ASN A 126 1.40 9.46 -9.27
CA ASN A 126 0.16 10.08 -9.76
C ASN A 126 0.31 10.68 -11.17
N ARG A 127 1.43 11.37 -11.46
CA ARG A 127 1.70 11.96 -12.79
C ARG A 127 1.82 10.93 -13.92
N GLN A 128 2.24 9.71 -13.60
CA GLN A 128 2.43 8.63 -14.56
C GLN A 128 1.23 7.67 -14.59
N GLY A 129 0.25 7.87 -13.69
CA GLY A 129 -0.85 6.93 -13.49
C GLY A 129 -0.35 5.53 -13.12
N THR A 130 0.72 5.43 -12.33
CA THR A 130 1.36 4.14 -12.02
C THR A 130 1.40 3.91 -10.51
N LEU A 131 1.23 2.67 -10.07
CA LEU A 131 1.44 2.28 -8.67
C LEU A 131 2.31 1.03 -8.53
N VAL A 132 2.82 0.81 -7.33
CA VAL A 132 3.60 -0.38 -6.95
C VAL A 132 2.81 -1.18 -5.93
N LEU A 133 2.54 -2.45 -6.25
CA LEU A 133 1.99 -3.44 -5.31
C LEU A 133 3.11 -4.34 -4.78
N GLU A 134 3.13 -4.57 -3.48
CA GLU A 134 3.96 -5.56 -2.79
C GLU A 134 3.06 -6.73 -2.38
N ASP A 135 3.40 -7.95 -2.80
CA ASP A 135 2.67 -9.17 -2.42
C ASP A 135 3.14 -9.69 -1.04
N PRO A 136 2.52 -10.76 -0.48
CA PRO A 136 2.90 -11.32 0.82
C PRO A 136 4.35 -11.85 0.85
N GLU A 137 4.87 -12.26 -0.31
CA GLU A 137 6.25 -12.73 -0.48
C GLU A 137 7.24 -11.57 -0.71
N SER A 138 6.81 -10.33 -0.50
CA SER A 138 7.59 -9.10 -0.71
C SER A 138 8.04 -8.86 -2.15
N LYS A 139 7.43 -9.51 -3.13
CA LYS A 139 7.67 -9.23 -4.56
C LYS A 139 6.87 -8.00 -4.95
N LYS A 140 7.54 -7.11 -5.69
CA LYS A 140 6.95 -5.85 -6.15
C LYS A 140 6.55 -5.91 -7.61
N TYR A 141 5.36 -5.41 -7.89
CA TYR A 141 4.75 -5.36 -9.22
C TYR A 141 4.36 -3.93 -9.57
N LEU A 142 4.56 -3.58 -10.85
CA LEU A 142 4.15 -2.30 -11.39
C LEU A 142 2.78 -2.44 -12.05
N TYR A 143 1.84 -1.57 -11.68
CA TYR A 143 0.52 -1.50 -12.30
C TYR A 143 0.28 -0.11 -12.86
N LYS A 144 -0.30 -0.05 -14.06
CA LYS A 144 -0.82 1.17 -14.68
C LYS A 144 -2.29 1.30 -14.31
N LEU A 145 -2.65 2.45 -13.75
CA LEU A 145 -4.00 2.82 -13.41
C LEU A 145 -4.76 3.30 -14.64
N LEU A 146 -5.99 2.82 -14.80
CA LEU A 146 -6.92 3.30 -15.81
C LEU A 146 -7.74 4.51 -15.32
N ILE A 147 -7.70 4.79 -14.02
CA ILE A 147 -8.40 5.91 -13.37
C ILE A 147 -7.50 6.57 -12.31
N PRO A 148 -7.74 7.84 -11.95
CA PRO A 148 -7.01 8.50 -10.85
C PRO A 148 -7.02 7.72 -9.53
N PHE A 149 -5.86 7.64 -8.85
CA PHE A 149 -5.71 6.90 -7.59
C PHE A 149 -6.67 7.39 -6.49
N ILE A 150 -6.94 8.70 -6.42
CA ILE A 150 -7.88 9.27 -5.45
C ILE A 150 -9.31 8.70 -5.62
N ILE A 151 -9.71 8.39 -6.85
CA ILE A 151 -11.02 7.79 -7.15
C ILE A 151 -11.03 6.33 -6.66
N LEU A 152 -9.93 5.58 -6.84
CA LEU A 152 -9.80 4.23 -6.29
C LEU A 152 -9.95 4.23 -4.77
N ILE A 153 -9.24 5.11 -4.06
CA ILE A 153 -9.32 5.15 -2.59
C ILE A 153 -10.71 5.55 -2.10
N LYS A 154 -11.36 6.55 -2.69
CA LYS A 154 -12.73 6.93 -2.31
C LYS A 154 -13.74 5.80 -2.53
N ARG A 155 -13.57 5.00 -3.59
CA ARG A 155 -14.45 3.84 -3.86
C ARG A 155 -14.34 2.75 -2.79
N LYS A 156 -13.20 2.62 -2.13
CA LYS A 156 -13.00 1.65 -1.04
C LYS A 156 -13.96 1.86 0.13
N GLU A 157 -14.35 3.11 0.41
CA GLU A 157 -15.21 3.45 1.55
C GLU A 157 -16.66 2.99 1.39
N VAL A 158 -17.08 2.65 0.17
CA VAL A 158 -18.48 2.34 -0.18
C VAL A 158 -18.66 0.93 -0.74
N MET A 159 -17.61 0.10 -0.72
CA MET A 159 -17.60 -1.26 -1.28
C MET A 159 -17.15 -2.27 -0.24
N THR A 160 -17.59 -3.52 -0.38
CA THR A 160 -17.00 -4.62 0.37
C THR A 160 -15.53 -4.82 -0.05
N GLU A 161 -14.75 -5.49 0.78
CA GLU A 161 -13.34 -5.76 0.48
C GLU A 161 -13.17 -6.55 -0.84
N LYS A 162 -14.06 -7.52 -1.07
CA LYS A 162 -14.07 -8.36 -2.28
C LYS A 162 -14.43 -7.56 -3.52
N ASP A 163 -15.50 -6.76 -3.46
CA ASP A 163 -15.92 -5.92 -4.57
C ASP A 163 -14.86 -4.88 -4.92
N PHE A 164 -14.25 -4.28 -3.88
CA PHE A 164 -13.17 -3.33 -4.07
C PHE A 164 -11.94 -4.00 -4.70
N GLY A 165 -11.55 -5.20 -4.24
CA GLY A 165 -10.47 -5.98 -4.83
C GLY A 165 -10.70 -6.24 -6.33
N ASN A 166 -11.89 -6.74 -6.68
CA ASN A 166 -12.30 -6.97 -8.05
C ASN A 166 -12.26 -5.69 -8.89
N TYR A 167 -12.87 -4.61 -8.39
CA TYR A 167 -12.88 -3.31 -9.05
C TYR A 167 -11.46 -2.75 -9.25
N PHE A 168 -10.61 -2.86 -8.23
CA PHE A 168 -9.22 -2.41 -8.27
C PHE A 168 -8.45 -3.12 -9.38
N PHE A 169 -8.48 -4.46 -9.43
CA PHE A 169 -7.75 -5.22 -10.44
C PHE A 169 -8.34 -5.08 -11.86
N GLN A 170 -9.63 -4.78 -12.01
CA GLN A 170 -10.20 -4.39 -13.30
C GLN A 170 -9.72 -3.02 -13.78
N LYS A 171 -9.42 -2.09 -12.86
CA LYS A 171 -8.94 -0.74 -13.16
C LYS A 171 -7.41 -0.60 -13.14
N CYS A 172 -6.69 -1.70 -12.93
CA CYS A 172 -5.23 -1.72 -12.88
C CYS A 172 -4.67 -2.78 -13.82
N VAL A 173 -3.85 -2.36 -14.78
CA VAL A 173 -3.18 -3.28 -15.71
C VAL A 173 -1.76 -3.54 -15.24
N LYS A 174 -1.41 -4.82 -15.05
CA LYS A 174 -0.05 -5.22 -14.66
C LYS A 174 0.92 -4.95 -15.81
N PHE A 175 1.96 -4.15 -15.57
CA PHE A 175 2.90 -3.72 -16.61
C PHE A 175 4.29 -4.37 -16.46
N LYS A 176 4.72 -4.72 -15.23
CA LYS A 176 6.03 -5.37 -15.00
C LYS A 176 6.04 -6.21 -13.73
N LYS A 177 6.71 -7.36 -13.77
CA LYS A 177 7.01 -8.23 -12.61
C LYS A 177 8.43 -7.98 -12.11
N GLY A 178 8.59 -7.88 -10.79
CA GLY A 178 9.90 -7.89 -10.12
C GLY A 178 10.68 -6.58 -10.24
N LEU A 179 10.23 -5.54 -9.54
CA LEU A 179 11.11 -4.42 -9.21
C LEU A 179 12.18 -4.90 -8.21
N LYS A 180 13.44 -4.93 -8.63
CA LYS A 180 14.60 -5.11 -7.74
C LYS A 180 14.86 -3.84 -6.93
#